data_AF-A0A1X0ZGK8-F1
#
_entry.id   AF-A0A1X0ZGK8-F1
#
_cell.length_a   1.000
_cell.length_b   1.000
_cell.length_c   1.000
_cell.angle_alpha   90.00
_cell.angle_beta   90.00
_cell.angle_gamma   90.00
#
_symmetry.space_group_name_H-M   'P 1'
#
loop_
_entity.id
_entity.type
_entity.pdbx_description
1 polymer ?
#
loop_
_entity_poly.entity_id
_entity_poly.type
_entity_poly.pdbx_seq_one_letter_code
_entity_poly.pdbx_strand_id
1 'polypeptide(L)'
;MIGPEGAAMKTNALVGCERLEKENATKLFGVVPLYQISKIYGIDLESLDFLRILLQAHPYEKRRHYSVTTEVILALGFMADEVVSYEFNIPKSLVVELRKHLGIEAKKISRDEAAQELAEARAEKMRKGRLRRQGFKAGMVFQPGDGKAPRKGAFRPKNIGKIL
;
A
#
# COMPACT_ATOMS: atom_id res chain seq x y z
N MET A 1 -39.12 0.50 -23.81
CA MET A 1 -39.13 1.94 -24.14
C MET A 1 -38.25 2.64 -23.13
N ILE A 2 -37.17 3.29 -23.58
CA ILE A 2 -36.25 4.04 -22.72
C ILE A 2 -36.91 5.40 -22.48
N GLY A 3 -37.18 5.76 -21.23
CA GLY A 3 -37.83 7.02 -20.88
C GLY A 3 -36.97 8.24 -21.23
N PRO A 4 -37.57 9.45 -21.34
CA PRO A 4 -36.88 10.68 -21.74
C PRO A 4 -35.71 11.08 -20.82
N GLU A 5 -35.66 10.56 -19.59
CA GLU A 5 -34.51 10.74 -18.67
C GLU A 5 -33.21 10.11 -19.19
N GLY A 6 -33.30 9.06 -20.03
CA GLY A 6 -32.12 8.42 -20.62
C GLY A 6 -31.45 9.23 -21.74
N ALA A 7 -32.13 10.25 -22.28
CA ALA A 7 -31.57 11.11 -23.33
C ALA A 7 -30.68 12.24 -22.77
N ALA A 8 -31.01 12.76 -21.59
CA ALA A 8 -30.27 13.87 -20.97
C ALA A 8 -28.93 13.42 -20.35
N MET A 9 -28.79 12.15 -19.94
CA MET A 9 -27.50 11.64 -19.45
C MET A 9 -26.45 11.53 -20.57
N LYS A 10 -26.86 11.33 -21.83
CA LYS A 10 -25.92 11.14 -22.95
C LYS A 10 -25.21 12.42 -23.38
N THR A 11 -25.80 13.59 -23.16
CA THR A 11 -25.22 14.87 -23.60
C THR A 11 -24.08 15.34 -22.69
N ASN A 12 -24.17 15.11 -21.38
CA ASN A 12 -23.09 15.46 -20.44
C ASN A 12 -21.84 14.57 -20.63
N ALA A 13 -22.03 13.29 -20.95
CA ALA A 13 -20.94 12.37 -21.24
C ALA A 13 -20.12 12.82 -22.47
N LEU A 14 -20.78 13.33 -23.51
CA LEU A 14 -20.11 13.82 -24.72
C LEU A 14 -19.24 15.06 -24.45
N VAL A 15 -19.71 16.02 -23.66
CA VAL A 15 -18.93 17.23 -23.31
C VAL A 15 -17.73 16.89 -22.41
N GLY A 16 -17.88 15.93 -21.50
CA GLY A 16 -16.77 15.43 -20.68
C GLY A 16 -15.69 14.72 -21.52
N CYS A 17 -16.10 13.94 -22.53
CA CYS A 17 -15.20 13.27 -23.46
C CYS A 17 -14.36 14.22 -24.31
N GLU A 18 -14.91 15.38 -24.70
CA GLU A 18 -14.14 16.38 -25.47
C GLU A 18 -13.02 17.00 -24.65
N ARG A 19 -13.24 17.20 -23.34
CA ARG A 19 -12.18 17.69 -22.41
C ARG A 19 -11.12 16.63 -22.11
N LEU A 20 -11.49 15.36 -22.15
CA LEU A 20 -10.56 14.26 -22.00
C LEU A 20 -9.89 14.00 -23.35
N GLU A 21 -8.94 14.86 -23.74
CA GLU A 21 -8.19 14.69 -24.99
C GLU A 21 -7.72 13.23 -25.14
N LYS A 22 -7.97 12.63 -26.32
CA LYS A 22 -7.73 11.19 -26.56
C LYS A 22 -6.31 10.74 -26.18
N GLU A 23 -5.32 11.62 -26.33
CA GLU A 23 -3.92 11.36 -25.97
C GLU A 23 -3.63 11.36 -24.46
N ASN A 24 -4.44 12.07 -23.68
CA ASN A 24 -4.33 12.12 -22.22
C ASN A 24 -5.14 10.99 -21.55
N ALA A 25 -6.27 10.60 -22.16
CA ALA A 25 -7.12 9.53 -21.68
C ALA A 25 -6.34 8.21 -21.51
N THR A 26 -5.61 7.79 -22.54
CA THR A 26 -4.83 6.55 -22.53
C THR A 26 -3.70 6.55 -21.50
N LYS A 27 -3.11 7.72 -21.20
CA LYS A 27 -2.08 7.87 -20.15
C LYS A 27 -2.65 7.83 -18.74
N LEU A 28 -3.88 8.32 -18.55
CA LEU A 28 -4.54 8.35 -17.25
C LEU A 28 -5.09 6.97 -16.86
N PHE A 29 -5.67 6.25 -17.82
CA PHE A 29 -6.12 4.88 -17.60
C PHE A 29 -4.92 3.98 -17.27
N GLY A 30 -5.02 3.22 -16.17
CA GLY A 30 -3.93 2.37 -15.68
C GLY A 30 -3.04 3.02 -14.60
N VAL A 31 -2.94 4.36 -14.59
CA VAL A 31 -2.15 5.11 -13.58
C VAL A 31 -3.03 5.68 -12.48
N VAL A 32 -4.22 6.14 -12.83
CA VAL A 32 -5.15 6.81 -11.90
C VAL A 32 -6.42 5.96 -11.75
N PRO A 33 -6.94 5.76 -10.52
CA PRO A 33 -8.22 5.09 -10.33
C PRO A 33 -9.38 5.82 -11.02
N LEU A 34 -10.33 5.07 -11.60
CA LEU A 34 -11.48 5.64 -12.34
C LEU A 34 -12.31 6.63 -11.51
N TYR A 35 -12.48 6.41 -10.20
CA TYR A 35 -13.22 7.32 -9.34
C TYR A 35 -12.56 8.70 -9.20
N GLN A 36 -11.23 8.79 -9.30
CA GLN A 36 -10.53 10.07 -9.27
C GLN A 36 -10.70 10.80 -10.60
N ILE A 37 -10.61 10.07 -11.72
CA ILE A 37 -10.87 10.61 -13.05
C ILE A 37 -12.31 11.14 -13.13
N SER A 38 -13.29 10.36 -12.65
CA SER A 38 -14.69 10.77 -12.56
C SER A 38 -14.86 12.08 -11.78
N LYS A 39 -14.20 12.20 -10.62
CA LYS A 39 -14.27 13.41 -9.79
C LYS A 39 -13.63 14.63 -10.46
N ILE A 40 -12.53 14.46 -11.19
CA ILE A 40 -11.80 15.57 -11.83
C ILE A 40 -12.53 16.06 -13.09
N TYR A 41 -13.01 15.14 -13.91
CA TYR A 41 -13.58 15.46 -15.22
C TYR A 41 -15.12 15.52 -15.24
N GLY A 42 -15.78 15.10 -14.15
CA GLY A 42 -17.25 15.09 -14.05
C GLY A 42 -17.93 14.04 -14.93
N ILE A 43 -17.21 12.99 -15.33
CA ILE A 43 -17.71 11.89 -16.15
C ILE A 43 -18.19 10.78 -15.22
N ASP A 44 -19.31 10.13 -15.54
CA ASP A 44 -19.79 9.00 -14.77
C ASP A 44 -18.86 7.78 -14.90
N LEU A 45 -18.91 6.90 -13.90
CA LEU A 45 -18.02 5.73 -13.82
C LEU A 45 -18.28 4.71 -14.93
N GLU A 46 -19.54 4.54 -15.35
CA GLU A 46 -19.92 3.57 -16.39
C GLU A 46 -19.36 4.00 -17.75
N SER A 47 -19.50 5.27 -18.11
CA SER A 47 -18.92 5.88 -19.31
C SER A 47 -17.40 5.77 -19.30
N LEU A 48 -16.74 6.02 -18.17
CA LEU A 48 -15.28 5.85 -18.06
C LEU A 48 -14.84 4.40 -18.23
N ASP A 49 -15.58 3.44 -17.69
CA ASP A 49 -15.27 2.01 -17.86
C ASP A 49 -15.51 1.56 -19.30
N PHE A 50 -16.59 2.03 -19.93
CA PHE A 50 -16.85 1.80 -21.35
C PHE A 50 -15.73 2.38 -22.24
N LEU A 51 -15.31 3.62 -21.98
CA LEU A 51 -14.19 4.25 -22.69
C LEU A 51 -12.89 3.48 -22.50
N ARG A 52 -12.61 2.99 -21.29
CA ARG A 52 -11.44 2.15 -21.00
C ARG A 52 -11.44 0.87 -21.85
N ILE A 53 -12.59 0.18 -21.93
CA ILE A 53 -12.75 -1.04 -22.75
C ILE A 53 -12.58 -0.70 -24.23
N LEU A 54 -13.21 0.38 -24.70
CA LEU A 54 -13.17 0.81 -26.10
C LEU A 54 -11.74 1.18 -26.54
N LEU A 55 -10.97 1.83 -25.67
CA LEU A 55 -9.57 2.19 -25.89
C LEU A 55 -8.59 1.04 -25.62
N GLN A 56 -9.10 -0.14 -25.23
CA GLN A 56 -8.29 -1.30 -24.83
C GLN A 56 -7.23 -0.97 -23.75
N ALA A 57 -7.55 -0.01 -22.87
CA ALA A 57 -6.64 0.40 -21.82
C ALA A 57 -6.67 -0.57 -20.63
N HIS A 58 -5.51 -0.83 -20.04
CA HIS A 58 -5.43 -1.71 -18.88
C HIS A 58 -6.20 -1.14 -17.68
N PRO A 59 -6.84 -2.00 -16.87
CA PRO A 59 -7.42 -1.57 -15.60
C PRO A 59 -6.35 -0.91 -14.73
N TYR A 60 -6.77 0.04 -13.89
CA TYR A 60 -5.89 0.59 -12.87
C TYR A 60 -5.41 -0.52 -11.95
N GLU A 61 -4.12 -0.79 -12.00
CA GLU A 61 -3.48 -1.68 -11.05
C GLU A 61 -2.88 -0.83 -9.95
N LYS A 62 -3.32 -1.07 -8.71
CA LYS A 62 -2.70 -0.45 -7.54
C LYS A 62 -1.29 -1.00 -7.41
N ARG A 63 -0.32 -0.31 -8.01
CA ARG A 63 1.10 -0.57 -7.82
C ARG A 63 1.41 -0.38 -6.35
N ARG A 64 1.60 -1.48 -5.63
CA ARG A 64 2.14 -1.42 -4.28
C ARG A 64 3.59 -1.00 -4.43
N HIS A 65 3.91 0.23 -4.03
CA HIS A 65 5.29 0.66 -3.91
C HIS A 65 5.91 -0.11 -2.74
N TYR A 66 6.72 -1.11 -3.05
CA TYR A 66 7.57 -1.76 -2.06
C TYR A 66 8.86 -0.93 -1.97
N SER A 67 9.11 -0.36 -0.80
CA SER A 67 10.39 0.30 -0.53
C SER A 67 11.46 -0.78 -0.41
N VAL A 68 12.34 -0.87 -1.41
CA VAL A 68 13.52 -1.73 -1.34
C VAL A 68 14.52 -1.04 -0.40
N THR A 69 14.59 -1.53 0.83
CA THR A 69 15.53 -1.05 1.84
C THR A 69 16.87 -1.78 1.70
N THR A 70 17.95 -1.20 2.23
CA THR A 70 19.26 -1.85 2.25
C THR A 70 19.22 -3.20 2.97
N GLU A 71 18.35 -3.34 3.97
CA GLU A 71 18.13 -4.60 4.70
C GLU A 71 17.60 -5.72 3.80
N VAL A 72 16.67 -5.41 2.88
CA VAL A 72 16.13 -6.38 1.91
C VAL A 72 17.24 -6.84 0.96
N ILE A 73 18.07 -5.90 0.47
CA ILE A 73 19.16 -6.22 -0.45
C ILE A 73 20.18 -7.14 0.21
N LEU A 74 20.55 -6.88 1.46
CA LEU A 74 21.44 -7.75 2.22
C LEU A 74 20.80 -9.13 2.39
N ALA A 75 19.52 -9.20 2.78
CA ALA A 75 18.82 -10.47 3.03
C ALA A 75 18.75 -11.38 1.79
N LEU A 76 18.64 -10.82 0.57
CA LEU A 76 18.61 -11.58 -0.69
C LEU A 76 19.84 -12.47 -0.92
N GLY A 77 21.00 -12.13 -0.35
CA GLY A 77 22.22 -12.94 -0.45
C GLY A 77 22.36 -14.03 0.60
N PHE A 78 21.62 -13.94 1.71
CA PHE A 78 21.79 -14.83 2.86
C PHE A 78 20.60 -15.78 3.09
N MET A 79 19.40 -15.35 2.73
CA MET A 79 18.13 -16.04 3.00
C MET A 79 17.48 -16.52 1.70
N ALA A 80 16.60 -17.52 1.79
CA ALA A 80 15.77 -17.92 0.66
C ALA A 80 14.73 -16.84 0.31
N ASP A 81 14.37 -16.74 -0.99
CA ASP A 81 13.38 -15.77 -1.51
C ASP A 81 12.03 -15.85 -0.76
N GLU A 82 11.65 -17.03 -0.26
CA GLU A 82 10.44 -17.28 0.53
C GLU A 82 10.50 -16.63 1.91
N VAL A 83 11.65 -16.72 2.58
CA VAL A 83 11.89 -16.12 3.89
C VAL A 83 11.93 -14.60 3.77
N VAL A 84 12.61 -14.06 2.75
CA VAL A 84 12.66 -12.62 2.48
C VAL A 84 11.25 -12.08 2.17
N SER A 85 10.49 -12.80 1.34
CA SER A 85 9.11 -12.43 1.01
C SER A 85 8.22 -12.32 2.25
N TYR A 86 8.33 -13.30 3.16
CA TYR A 86 7.57 -13.32 4.40
C TYR A 86 8.02 -12.20 5.36
N GLU A 87 9.32 -12.05 5.59
CA GLU A 87 9.83 -11.20 6.66
C GLU A 87 9.69 -9.71 6.33
N PHE A 88 9.85 -9.33 5.06
CA PHE A 88 9.71 -7.95 4.59
C PHE A 88 8.32 -7.64 4.00
N ASN A 89 7.41 -8.62 3.99
CA ASN A 89 6.06 -8.49 3.40
C ASN A 89 6.08 -8.02 1.93
N ILE A 90 7.01 -8.58 1.15
CA ILE A 90 7.20 -8.30 -0.28
C ILE A 90 6.76 -9.53 -1.07
N PRO A 91 6.02 -9.40 -2.19
CA PRO A 91 5.65 -10.53 -3.03
C PRO A 91 6.88 -11.30 -3.51
N LYS A 92 6.85 -12.63 -3.41
CA LYS A 92 7.94 -13.50 -3.85
C LYS A 92 8.38 -13.25 -5.30
N SER A 93 7.43 -12.95 -6.20
CA SER A 93 7.75 -12.59 -7.59
C SER A 93 8.70 -11.39 -7.68
N LEU A 94 8.41 -10.33 -6.91
CA LEU A 94 9.21 -9.12 -6.88
C LEU A 94 10.58 -9.36 -6.22
N VAL A 95 10.65 -10.22 -5.20
CA VAL A 95 11.93 -10.66 -4.59
C VAL A 95 12.80 -11.38 -5.63
N VAL A 96 12.22 -12.32 -6.39
CA VAL A 96 12.93 -13.05 -7.46
C VAL A 96 13.39 -12.11 -8.57
N GLU A 97 12.56 -11.16 -8.99
CA GLU A 97 12.91 -10.13 -9.98
C GLU A 97 14.05 -9.23 -9.49
N LEU A 98 13.96 -8.74 -8.25
CA LEU A 98 15.03 -7.96 -7.61
C LEU A 98 16.34 -8.73 -7.56
N ARG A 99 16.29 -10.00 -7.13
CA ARG A 99 17.47 -10.86 -7.05
C ARG A 99 18.14 -11.05 -8.41
N LYS A 100 17.35 -11.33 -9.45
CA LYS A 100 17.84 -11.46 -10.84
C LYS A 100 18.43 -10.15 -11.35
N HIS A 101 17.78 -9.03 -11.09
CA HIS A 101 18.24 -7.70 -11.50
C HIS A 101 19.57 -7.33 -10.83
N LEU A 102 19.77 -7.75 -9.59
CA LEU A 102 21.02 -7.52 -8.84
C LEU A 102 22.11 -8.56 -9.14
N GLY A 103 21.83 -9.59 -9.95
CA GLY A 103 22.80 -10.63 -10.28
C GLY A 103 23.16 -11.54 -9.10
N ILE A 104 22.29 -11.66 -8.09
CA ILE A 104 22.54 -12.49 -6.92
C ILE A 104 22.05 -13.92 -7.21
N GLU A 105 22.90 -14.92 -7.03
CA GLU A 105 22.50 -16.32 -7.21
C GLU A 105 21.48 -16.76 -6.17
N ALA A 106 20.56 -17.65 -6.56
CA ALA A 106 19.60 -18.22 -5.62
C ALA A 106 20.34 -19.16 -4.67
N LYS A 107 20.23 -18.93 -3.37
CA LYS A 107 20.66 -19.91 -2.39
C LYS A 107 19.83 -21.18 -2.58
N LYS A 108 20.48 -22.29 -2.94
CA LYS A 108 19.84 -23.61 -3.09
C LYS A 108 19.67 -24.23 -1.71
N ILE A 109 18.68 -23.75 -0.97
CA ILE A 109 18.30 -24.33 0.31
C ILE A 109 17.24 -25.40 0.04
N SER A 110 17.30 -26.54 0.75
CA SER A 110 16.20 -27.49 0.72
C SER A 110 14.93 -26.87 1.30
N ARG A 111 13.74 -27.34 0.91
CA ARG A 111 12.47 -26.82 1.46
C ARG A 111 12.41 -26.97 2.98
N ASP A 112 12.99 -28.05 3.52
CA ASP A 112 12.97 -28.34 4.95
C ASP A 112 13.85 -27.38 5.74
N GLU A 113 15.06 -27.08 5.23
CA GLU A 113 15.95 -26.07 5.83
C GLU A 113 15.34 -24.67 5.73
N ALA A 114 14.72 -24.30 4.61
CA ALA A 114 14.03 -23.01 4.48
C ALA A 114 12.85 -22.88 5.46
N ALA A 115 12.11 -23.97 5.70
CA ALA A 115 11.05 -24.02 6.69
C ALA A 115 11.59 -23.90 8.13
N GLN A 116 12.75 -24.50 8.42
CA GLN A 116 13.43 -24.36 9.71
C GLN A 116 13.89 -22.91 9.94
N GLU A 117 14.58 -22.29 8.98
CA GLU A 117 15.00 -20.88 9.06
C GLU A 117 13.80 -19.96 9.31
N LEU A 118 12.67 -20.19 8.62
CA LEU A 118 11.44 -19.41 8.81
C LEU A 118 10.84 -19.62 10.21
N ALA A 119 10.84 -20.85 10.71
CA ALA A 119 10.33 -21.19 12.03
C ALA A 119 11.18 -20.53 13.13
N GLU A 120 12.50 -20.55 12.99
CA GLU A 120 13.45 -19.89 13.90
C GLU A 120 13.29 -18.37 13.90
N ALA A 121 13.20 -17.74 12.72
CA ALA A 121 12.96 -16.31 12.59
C ALA A 121 11.65 -15.89 13.28
N ARG A 122 10.59 -16.68 13.10
CA ARG A 122 9.29 -16.46 13.76
C ARG A 122 9.39 -16.65 15.27
N ALA A 123 10.09 -17.67 15.74
CA ALA A 123 10.31 -17.92 17.16
C ALA A 123 11.10 -16.79 17.83
N GLU A 124 12.14 -16.28 17.16
CA GLU A 124 12.95 -15.15 17.64
C GLU A 124 12.12 -13.87 17.76
N LYS A 125 11.29 -13.57 16.75
CA LYS A 125 10.37 -12.42 16.76
C LYS A 125 9.37 -12.49 17.92
N MET A 126 8.83 -13.68 18.20
CA MET A 126 7.95 -13.92 19.34
C MET A 126 8.69 -13.76 20.67
N ARG A 127 9.93 -14.25 20.78
CA ARG A 127 10.78 -14.10 21.97
C ARG A 127 11.08 -12.62 22.26
N LYS A 128 11.47 -11.84 21.25
CA LYS A 128 11.70 -10.39 21.35
C LYS A 128 10.42 -9.62 21.70
N GLY A 129 9.28 -10.00 21.11
CA GLY A 129 7.98 -9.39 21.43
C GLY A 129 7.53 -9.62 22.88
N ARG A 130 7.82 -10.80 23.45
CA ARG A 130 7.46 -11.14 24.84
C ARG A 130 8.29 -10.36 25.87
N LEU A 131 9.58 -10.16 25.60
CA LEU A 131 10.48 -9.34 26.43
C LEU A 131 9.99 -7.90 26.55
N ARG A 132 9.50 -7.29 25.45
CA ARG A 132 8.92 -5.94 25.48
C ARG A 132 7.70 -5.83 26.41
N ARG A 133 6.86 -6.87 26.50
CA ARG A 133 5.69 -6.89 27.38
C ARG A 133 6.06 -7.11 28.86
N GLN A 134 7.10 -7.89 29.14
CA GLN A 134 7.56 -8.12 30.51
C GLN A 134 8.36 -6.93 31.07
N GLY A 135 9.21 -6.30 30.26
CA GLY A 135 9.94 -5.08 30.66
C GLY A 135 9.00 -3.91 31.00
N PHE A 136 7.86 -3.81 30.32
CA PHE A 136 6.83 -2.81 30.64
C PHE A 136 6.18 -3.04 32.02
N LYS A 137 6.10 -4.29 32.49
CA LYS A 137 5.55 -4.62 33.81
C LYS A 137 6.57 -4.45 34.94
N ALA A 138 7.87 -4.63 34.68
CA ALA A 138 8.91 -4.50 35.69
C ALA A 138 9.40 -3.05 35.89
N GLY A 139 9.25 -2.17 34.88
CA GLY A 139 9.68 -0.78 34.94
C GLY A 139 8.62 0.23 35.42
N MET A 140 7.33 -0.12 35.44
CA MET A 140 6.32 0.67 36.15
C MET A 140 6.35 0.33 37.65
N VAL A 141 7.47 0.64 38.30
CA VAL A 141 7.41 1.01 39.70
C VAL A 141 6.64 2.33 39.70
N PHE A 142 5.34 2.25 39.91
CA PHE A 142 4.51 3.38 40.25
C PHE A 142 5.10 3.94 41.53
N GLN A 143 6.03 4.89 41.43
CA GLN A 143 6.39 5.68 42.60
C GLN A 143 5.06 6.29 43.05
N PRO A 144 4.60 6.04 44.29
CA PRO A 144 3.43 6.71 44.83
C PRO A 144 3.79 8.20 44.97
N GLY A 145 3.71 8.91 43.85
CA GLY A 145 3.87 10.36 43.81
C GLY A 145 2.64 10.96 44.47
N ASP A 146 2.84 11.48 45.66
CA ASP A 146 1.98 12.37 46.44
C ASP A 146 0.75 12.89 45.68
N GLY A 147 -0.35 12.14 45.71
CA GLY A 147 -1.76 12.57 45.68
C GLY A 147 -2.23 13.71 44.76
N LYS A 148 -1.43 14.21 43.82
CA LYS A 148 -1.80 15.33 42.95
C LYS A 148 -2.42 14.74 41.71
N ALA A 149 -3.75 14.65 41.75
CA ALA A 149 -4.58 14.32 40.60
C ALA A 149 -4.05 15.07 39.36
N PRO A 150 -3.84 14.37 38.21
CA PRO A 150 -3.42 15.03 37.00
C PRO A 150 -4.45 16.11 36.68
N ARG A 151 -4.02 17.37 36.77
CA ARG A 151 -4.84 18.50 36.35
C ARG A 151 -5.23 18.19 34.92
N LYS A 152 -6.54 18.06 34.66
CA LYS A 152 -7.13 17.97 33.33
C LYS A 152 -6.72 19.22 32.56
N GLY A 153 -5.50 19.20 32.00
CA GLY A 153 -4.99 20.23 31.15
C GLY A 153 -5.82 20.17 29.88
N ALA A 154 -6.72 21.14 29.74
CA ALA A 154 -7.53 21.33 28.57
C ALA A 154 -6.65 21.22 27.33
N PHE A 155 -6.87 20.16 26.55
CA PHE A 155 -6.28 19.99 25.24
C PHE A 155 -6.81 21.13 24.38
N ARG A 156 -6.08 22.25 24.33
CA ARG A 156 -6.40 23.35 23.43
C ARG A 156 -5.93 22.90 22.03
N PRO A 157 -6.84 22.64 21.07
CA PRO A 157 -6.41 22.40 19.71
C PRO A 157 -5.66 23.65 19.24
N LYS A 158 -4.41 23.48 18.82
CA LYS A 158 -3.67 24.55 18.17
C LYS A 158 -4.42 24.85 16.87
N ASN A 159 -4.97 26.06 16.77
CA ASN A 159 -5.49 26.61 15.53
C ASN A 159 -4.42 26.49 14.45
N ILE A 160 -4.61 25.57 13.50
CA ILE A 160 -3.81 25.51 12.28
C ILE A 160 -4.35 26.65 11.42
N GLY A 161 -3.57 27.73 11.36
CA GLY A 161 -3.90 28.92 10.59
C GLY A 161 -4.15 28.58 9.12
N LYS A 162 -5.20 29.19 8.58
CA LYS A 162 -5.49 29.26 7.14
C LYS A 162 -4.28 29.86 6.42
N ILE A 163 -3.65 29.08 5.55
CA ILE A 163 -2.78 29.60 4.50
C ILE A 163 -3.70 29.90 3.32
N LEU A 164 -3.82 31.18 2.98
CA LEU A 164 -4.44 31.69 1.75
C LEU A 164 -3.42 31.59 0.61
#